data_AF-A0A1D8U2L0-F1
#
_entry.id   AF-A0A1D8U2L0-F1
#
_cell.length_a   1.000
_cell.length_b   1.000
_cell.length_c   1.000
_cell.angle_alpha   90.00
_cell.angle_beta   90.00
_cell.angle_gamma   90.00
#
_symmetry.space_group_name_H-M   'P 1'
#
loop_
_entity.id
_entity.type
_entity.pdbx_description
1 polymer ?
#
loop_
_entity_poly.entity_id
_entity_poly.type
_entity_poly.pdbx_seq_one_letter_code
_entity_poly.pdbx_strand_id
1 'polypeptide(L)' 'MFKLFRCHQAQTSPSQTLNRWQGEATVKVAIQPNETGRVHFRASYWNAKCPQAITLNPGDIVEVTGIDNITLIVEPGSLN' A
#
# COMPACT_ATOMS: atom_id res chain seq x y z
N MET A 1 47.96 -3.76 15.78
CA MET A 1 47.44 -2.40 16.02
C MET A 1 46.16 -2.27 15.19
N PHE A 2 44.99 -2.50 15.83
CA PHE A 2 43.61 -2.00 15.52
C PHE A 2 43.05 -2.16 14.09
N LYS A 3 41.83 -2.66 13.82
CA LYS A 3 40.68 -3.16 14.59
C LYS A 3 39.87 -4.03 13.60
N LEU A 4 39.46 -5.22 14.02
CA LEU A 4 38.36 -5.95 13.41
C LEU A 4 37.08 -5.12 13.55
N PHE A 5 36.32 -4.97 12.47
CA PHE A 5 34.89 -4.69 12.56
C PHE A 5 34.14 -5.91 12.04
N ARG A 6 33.99 -6.89 12.94
CA ARG A 6 32.88 -7.85 12.88
C ARG A 6 31.67 -7.24 13.59
N CYS A 7 30.49 -7.65 13.12
CA CYS A 7 29.17 -7.53 13.73
C CYS A 7 28.56 -6.12 13.65
N HIS A 8 27.36 -5.94 13.08
CA HIS A 8 26.21 -6.83 13.19
C HIS A 8 25.50 -6.96 11.82
N GLN A 9 25.36 -8.19 11.33
CA GLN A 9 24.15 -8.52 10.58
C GLN A 9 23.02 -8.33 11.59
N ALA A 10 22.34 -7.17 11.52
CA ALA A 10 21.07 -7.01 12.18
C ALA A 10 20.19 -8.15 11.68
N GLN A 11 19.80 -9.02 12.61
CA GLN A 11 18.84 -10.06 12.40
C GLN A 11 17.51 -9.38 12.06
N THR A 12 17.23 -9.12 10.79
CA THR A 12 15.85 -8.94 10.34
C THR A 12 15.35 -10.32 9.94
N SER A 13 14.55 -10.89 10.83
CA SER A 13 13.77 -12.11 10.64
C SER A 13 13.25 -12.24 9.20
N PRO A 14 13.19 -13.45 8.60
CA PRO A 14 12.68 -13.65 7.24
C PRO A 14 11.17 -13.41 7.08
N SER A 15 10.54 -12.68 8.00
CA SER A 15 9.08 -12.51 8.09
C SER A 15 8.59 -11.11 7.73
N GLN A 16 9.42 -10.26 7.11
CA GLN A 16 8.94 -9.00 6.53
C GLN A 16 9.59 -8.79 5.17
N THR A 17 9.16 -9.57 4.18
CA THR A 17 9.16 -9.08 2.80
C THR A 17 8.24 -7.86 2.83
N LEU A 18 8.81 -6.67 3.06
CA LEU A 18 8.09 -5.41 2.92
C LEU A 18 7.50 -5.43 1.52
N ASN A 19 6.21 -5.72 1.42
CA ASN A 19 5.55 -5.70 0.14
C ASN A 19 5.70 -4.25 -0.33
N ARG A 20 6.49 -4.02 -1.39
CA ARG A 20 6.80 -2.67 -1.89
C ARG A 20 5.56 -1.85 -2.23
N TRP A 21 4.40 -2.50 -2.30
CA TRP A 21 3.10 -1.90 -2.54
C TRP A 21 2.38 -1.45 -1.28
N GLN A 22 2.88 -1.78 -0.09
CA GLN A 22 2.30 -1.28 1.17
C GLN A 22 2.51 0.23 1.34
N GLY A 23 1.46 0.89 1.84
CA GLY A 23 1.47 2.28 2.25
C GLY A 23 0.16 3.03 1.95
N GLU A 24 0.06 4.25 2.44
CA GLU A 24 -1.10 5.12 2.25
C GLU A 24 -1.20 5.64 0.81
N ALA A 25 -2.42 5.72 0.31
CA ALA A 25 -2.78 6.34 -0.95
C ALA A 25 -4.01 7.23 -0.77
N THR A 26 -4.15 8.24 -1.64
CA THR A 26 -5.33 9.11 -1.65
C THR A 26 -6.22 8.76 -2.82
N VAL A 27 -7.50 8.54 -2.58
CA VAL A 27 -8.49 8.31 -3.64
C VAL A 27 -8.68 9.59 -4.47
N LYS A 28 -8.63 9.45 -5.79
CA LYS A 28 -8.78 10.53 -6.78
C LYS A 28 -10.01 10.35 -7.66
N VAL A 29 -10.36 9.10 -7.96
CA VAL A 29 -11.63 8.71 -8.58
C VAL A 29 -12.25 7.65 -7.68
N ALA A 30 -13.55 7.79 -7.42
CA ALA A 30 -14.28 6.90 -6.53
C ALA A 30 -14.04 5.43 -6.87
N ILE A 31 -13.89 4.60 -5.85
CA ILE A 31 -13.80 3.15 -5.96
C ILE A 31 -15.13 2.61 -5.45
N GLN A 32 -15.94 2.02 -6.33
CA GLN A 32 -17.24 1.45 -5.96
C GLN A 32 -17.12 -0.07 -5.79
N PRO A 33 -18.08 -0.72 -5.12
CA PRO A 33 -18.14 -2.17 -5.06
C PRO A 33 -18.08 -2.79 -6.45
N ASN A 34 -17.12 -3.70 -6.68
CA ASN A 34 -16.88 -4.36 -7.96
C ASN A 34 -16.39 -3.46 -9.11
N GLU A 35 -16.11 -2.18 -8.86
CA GLU A 35 -15.57 -1.26 -9.86
C GLU A 35 -14.21 -0.72 -9.45
N THR A 36 -13.30 -0.61 -10.42
CA THR A 36 -12.01 0.05 -10.22
C THR A 36 -12.15 1.55 -10.22
N GLY A 37 -11.57 2.21 -9.21
CA GLY A 37 -11.34 3.64 -9.19
C GLY A 37 -9.86 3.98 -9.41
N ARG A 38 -9.45 5.15 -8.92
CA ARG A 38 -8.07 5.65 -9.07
C ARG A 38 -7.55 6.24 -7.78
N VAL A 39 -6.31 5.90 -7.44
CA VAL A 39 -5.60 6.46 -6.30
C VAL A 39 -4.33 7.16 -6.73
N HIS A 40 -3.88 8.12 -5.93
CA HIS A 40 -2.54 8.68 -6.00
C HIS A 40 -1.67 7.97 -4.95
N PHE A 41 -0.70 7.18 -5.41
CA PHE A 41 0.19 6.38 -4.59
C PHE A 41 1.63 6.59 -5.07
N ARG A 42 2.53 6.97 -4.15
CA ARG A 42 3.96 7.21 -4.42
C ARG A 42 4.22 8.09 -5.66
N ALA A 43 3.59 9.26 -5.69
CA ALA A 43 3.72 10.25 -6.76
C ALA A 43 3.24 9.78 -8.15
N SER A 44 2.42 8.73 -8.23
CA SER A 44 1.84 8.23 -9.47
C SER A 44 0.36 7.90 -9.29
N TYR A 45 -0.38 7.90 -10.40
CA TYR A 45 -1.78 7.51 -10.41
C TYR A 45 -1.92 6.04 -10.79
N TRP A 46 -2.69 5.31 -10.00
CA TRP A 46 -2.87 3.87 -10.17
C TRP A 46 -4.35 3.53 -10.19
N ASN A 47 -4.70 2.52 -10.99
CA ASN A 47 -5.99 1.84 -10.85
C ASN A 47 -6.03 1.18 -9.48
N ALA A 48 -7.18 1.24 -8.82
CA ALA A 48 -7.35 0.63 -7.51
C ALA A 48 -8.72 -0.03 -7.39
N LYS A 49 -8.78 -1.15 -6.68
CA LYS A 49 -10.03 -1.81 -6.30
C LYS A 49 -10.05 -2.10 -4.79
N CYS A 50 -11.23 -2.01 -4.21
CA CYS A 50 -11.47 -2.43 -2.83
C CYS A 50 -12.21 -3.77 -2.87
N PRO A 51 -11.67 -4.85 -2.26
CA PRO A 51 -12.38 -6.12 -2.15
C PRO A 51 -13.64 -6.05 -1.29
N GLN A 52 -13.71 -5.07 -0.39
CA GLN A 52 -14.87 -4.83 0.46
C GLN A 52 -15.96 -4.14 -0.38
N ALA A 53 -17.22 -4.48 -0.12
CA ALA A 53 -18.37 -3.86 -0.79
C ALA A 53 -18.69 -2.48 -0.20
N ILE A 54 -17.73 -1.57 -0.26
CA ILE A 54 -17.82 -0.19 0.19
C ILE A 54 -17.47 0.76 -0.94
N THR A 55 -17.97 1.99 -0.85
CA THR A 55 -17.58 3.07 -1.76
C THR A 55 -16.55 3.95 -1.08
N LEU A 56 -15.38 4.11 -1.71
CA LEU A 56 -14.33 5.05 -1.29
C LEU A 56 -14.40 6.28 -2.19
N ASN A 57 -14.55 7.45 -1.59
CA ASN A 57 -14.78 8.70 -2.28
C ASN A 57 -13.47 9.45 -2.58
N PRO A 58 -13.44 10.33 -3.59
CA PRO A 58 -12.28 11.19 -3.81
C PRO A 58 -11.93 12.01 -2.57
N GLY A 59 -10.67 11.96 -2.16
CA GLY A 59 -10.17 12.57 -0.92
C GLY A 59 -9.92 11.59 0.21
N ASP A 60 -10.54 10.40 0.18
CA ASP A 60 -10.34 9.39 1.21
C ASP A 60 -8.89 8.88 1.23
N ILE A 61 -8.37 8.67 2.43
CA ILE A 61 -7.08 8.01 2.66
C ILE A 61 -7.33 6.52 2.81
N VAL A 62 -6.61 5.74 2.02
CA VAL A 62 -6.74 4.28 1.94
C VAL A 62 -5.37 3.65 2.10
N GLU A 63 -5.34 2.43 2.60
CA GLU A 63 -4.10 1.66 2.72
C GLU A 63 -3.99 0.69 1.54
N VAL A 64 -2.88 0.75 0.82
CA VAL A 64 -2.57 -0.23 -0.22
C VAL A 64 -2.04 -1.48 0.45
N THR A 65 -2.73 -2.61 0.28
CA THR A 65 -2.35 -3.89 0.88
C THR A 65 -1.63 -4.80 -0.12
N GLY A 66 -1.74 -4.51 -1.41
CA GLY A 66 -1.06 -5.25 -2.46
C GLY A 66 -1.35 -4.76 -3.87
N ILE A 67 -1.04 -5.61 -4.84
CA ILE A 67 -1.29 -5.37 -6.25
C ILE A 67 -1.81 -6.65 -6.89
N ASP A 68 -2.81 -6.51 -7.76
CA ASP A 68 -3.28 -7.53 -8.67
C ASP A 68 -3.04 -7.05 -10.10
N ASN A 69 -2.06 -7.66 -10.77
CA ASN A 69 -1.52 -7.23 -12.06
C ASN A 69 -1.07 -5.75 -12.06
N ILE A 70 -1.89 -4.85 -12.59
CA ILE A 70 -1.64 -3.40 -12.67
C ILE A 70 -2.59 -2.59 -11.78
N THR A 71 -3.40 -3.26 -10.96
CA THR A 71 -4.44 -2.67 -10.12
C THR A 71 -4.06 -2.83 -8.66
N LEU A 72 -3.96 -1.71 -7.92
CA LEU A 72 -3.69 -1.74 -6.49
C LEU A 72 -4.89 -2.29 -5.73
N ILE A 73 -4.62 -3.13 -4.74
CA ILE A 73 -5.61 -3.59 -3.78
C ILE A 73 -5.55 -2.63 -2.60
N VAL A 74 -6.69 -2.01 -2.27
CA VAL A 74 -6.78 -1.03 -1.19
C VAL A 74 -7.85 -1.42 -0.18
N GLU A 75 -7.59 -1.04 1.07
CA GLU A 75 -8.52 -1.13 2.18
C GLU A 75 -8.79 0.28 2.74
N PRO A 76 -9.98 0.54 3.29
CA PRO A 76 -10.27 1.81 3.94
C PRO A 76 -9.27 2.03 5.07
N GLY A 77 -8.63 3.21 5.09
CA GLY A 77 -7.81 3.60 6.23
C GLY A 77 -8.67 3.59 7.49
N SER A 78 -8.12 3.07 8.60
CA SER A 78 -8.83 3.12 9.88
C SER A 78 -9.12 4.59 10.21
N LEU A 79 -10.39 5.00 10.14
CA LEU A 79 -10.86 6.28 10.65
C LEU A 79 -10.57 6.28 12.17
N ASN A 80 -9.57 7.04 12.59
CA ASN A 80 -9.33 7.32 14.00
C ASN A 80 -10.27 8.44 14.48
#